data_AF-A0A1S8DJ94-F1
#
_entry.id   AF-A0A1S8DJ94-F1
#
_cell.length_a   1.000
_cell.length_b   1.000
_cell.length_c   1.000
_cell.angle_alpha   90.00
_cell.angle_beta   90.00
_cell.angle_gamma   90.00
#
_symmetry.space_group_name_H-M   'P 1'
#
loop_
_entity.id
_entity.type
_entity.pdbx_description
1 polymer ?
#
loop_
_entity_poly.entity_id
_entity_poly.type
_entity_poly.pdbx_seq_one_letter_code
_entity_poly.pdbx_strand_id
1 'polypeptide(L)'
;MNNREREKMNTEAWESGELGQDADSVAVSPVDAQEVDDALELQLISIRLQKKLIHGLKAIANHHGIGYQPMIRDLLNRFVQSELKMILSQRLREIEADEQDNETESTVPVNEFLRRHA
;
A
#
# COMPACT_ATOMS: atom_id res chain seq x y z
N MET A 1 -23.13 -15.53 43.70
CA MET A 1 -22.50 -14.87 42.53
C MET A 1 -23.27 -15.26 41.30
N ASN A 2 -23.82 -14.27 40.60
CA ASN A 2 -24.58 -14.50 39.36
C ASN A 2 -23.64 -14.73 38.17
N ASN A 3 -24.10 -15.46 37.15
CA ASN A 3 -23.27 -15.85 36.00
C ASN A 3 -22.64 -14.64 35.27
N ARG A 4 -23.37 -13.53 35.18
CA ARG A 4 -22.91 -12.27 34.55
C ARG A 4 -21.76 -11.59 35.30
N GLU A 5 -21.65 -11.79 36.61
CA GLU A 5 -20.57 -11.23 37.42
C GLU A 5 -19.28 -12.03 37.23
N ARG A 6 -19.39 -13.34 37.01
CA ARG A 6 -18.26 -14.23 36.71
C ARG A 6 -17.68 -13.96 35.32
N GLU A 7 -18.53 -13.71 34.33
CA GLU A 7 -18.10 -13.35 32.97
C GLU A 7 -17.32 -12.04 32.94
N LYS A 8 -17.80 -10.99 33.61
CA LYS A 8 -17.10 -9.70 33.70
C LYS A 8 -15.75 -9.81 34.42
N MET A 9 -15.73 -10.52 35.55
CA MET A 9 -14.49 -10.76 36.31
C MET A 9 -13.47 -11.56 35.47
N ASN A 10 -13.93 -12.51 34.65
CA ASN A 10 -13.06 -13.27 33.75
C ASN A 10 -12.45 -12.36 32.67
N THR A 11 -13.25 -11.48 32.04
CA THR A 11 -12.74 -10.52 31.05
C THR A 11 -11.70 -9.57 31.65
N GLU A 12 -11.95 -9.03 32.84
CA GLU A 12 -11.01 -8.14 33.53
C GLU A 12 -9.68 -8.84 33.87
N ALA A 13 -9.71 -10.13 34.22
CA ALA A 13 -8.50 -10.94 34.49
C ALA A 13 -7.67 -11.25 33.22
N TRP A 14 -8.30 -11.30 32.03
CA TRP A 14 -7.58 -11.40 30.76
C TRP A 14 -6.94 -10.06 30.37
N GLU A 15 -7.67 -8.95 30.53
CA GLU A 15 -7.17 -7.60 30.21
C GLU A 15 -6.06 -7.15 31.17
N SER A 16 -6.10 -7.58 32.44
CA SER A 16 -5.03 -7.32 33.42
C SER A 16 -3.77 -8.17 33.20
N GLY A 17 -3.86 -9.22 32.38
CA GLY A 17 -2.78 -10.18 32.16
C GLY A 17 -2.59 -11.20 33.29
N GLU A 18 -3.50 -11.25 34.26
CA GLU A 18 -3.48 -12.25 35.35
C GLU A 18 -3.65 -13.68 34.80
N LEU A 19 -4.32 -13.82 33.66
CA LEU A 19 -4.46 -15.08 32.92
C LEU A 19 -3.53 -15.09 31.68
N GLY A 20 -2.65 -16.09 31.60
CA GLY A 20 -1.91 -16.42 30.38
C GLY A 20 -0.59 -15.66 30.15
N GLN A 21 -0.19 -14.73 31.03
CA GLN A 21 1.14 -14.12 31.01
C GLN A 21 2.18 -14.87 31.87
N ASP A 22 1.79 -15.94 32.55
CA ASP A 22 2.71 -16.82 33.24
C ASP A 22 3.56 -17.65 32.26
N ALA A 23 4.77 -18.03 32.69
CA ALA A 23 5.68 -18.81 31.87
C ALA A 23 5.14 -20.21 31.53
N ASP A 24 4.24 -20.76 32.33
CA ASP A 24 3.61 -22.07 32.12
C ASP A 24 2.58 -22.03 30.98
N SER A 25 2.05 -20.85 30.65
CA SER A 25 1.12 -20.60 29.55
C SER A 25 1.79 -20.21 28.23
N VAL A 26 3.13 -20.07 28.21
CA VAL A 26 3.89 -19.71 27.01
C VAL A 26 4.37 -20.97 26.28
N ALA A 27 4.10 -21.03 24.97
CA ALA A 27 4.66 -22.05 24.08
C ALA A 27 5.24 -21.40 22.81
N VAL A 28 6.29 -21.99 22.27
CA VAL A 28 6.84 -21.57 20.98
C VAL A 28 5.82 -21.92 19.89
N SER A 29 5.47 -20.93 19.07
CA SER A 29 4.62 -21.16 17.90
C SER A 29 5.26 -22.19 16.98
N PRO A 30 4.52 -23.20 16.51
CA PRO A 30 5.02 -24.13 15.50
C PRO A 30 5.12 -23.48 14.11
N VAL A 31 4.44 -22.33 13.92
CA VAL A 31 4.45 -21.56 12.67
C VAL A 31 5.56 -20.53 12.74
N ASP A 32 6.40 -20.50 11.71
CA ASP A 32 7.43 -19.49 11.53
C ASP A 32 6.80 -18.15 11.12
N ALA A 33 7.31 -17.04 11.66
CA ALA A 33 6.87 -15.71 11.27
C ALA A 33 7.09 -15.47 9.76
N GLN A 34 8.14 -16.05 9.18
CA GLN A 34 8.40 -15.95 7.74
C GLN A 34 7.32 -16.65 6.91
N GLU A 35 6.80 -17.80 7.33
CA GLU A 35 5.72 -18.50 6.63
C GLU A 35 4.43 -17.66 6.61
N VAL A 36 4.17 -16.91 7.69
CA VAL A 36 3.03 -15.98 7.75
C VAL A 36 3.23 -14.79 6.81
N ASP A 37 4.43 -14.20 6.83
CA ASP A 37 4.76 -13.09 5.95
C ASP A 37 4.66 -13.51 4.47
N ASP A 38 5.19 -14.68 4.11
CA ASP A 38 5.12 -15.22 2.75
C ASP A 38 3.68 -15.51 2.32
N ALA A 39 2.86 -16.10 3.19
CA ALA A 39 1.45 -16.36 2.92
C ALA A 39 0.63 -15.05 2.72
N LEU A 40 1.09 -13.94 3.29
CA LEU A 40 0.49 -12.61 3.17
C LEU A 40 1.19 -11.72 2.12
N GLU A 41 2.19 -12.24 1.41
CA GLU A 41 3.05 -11.51 0.47
C GLU A 41 3.69 -10.25 1.10
N LEU A 42 4.04 -10.33 2.39
CA LEU A 42 4.65 -9.26 3.14
C LEU A 42 6.18 -9.37 3.07
N GLN A 43 6.84 -8.26 2.77
CA GLN A 43 8.28 -8.15 2.84
C GLN A 43 8.66 -7.14 3.92
N LEU A 44 9.48 -7.59 4.89
CA LEU A 44 10.05 -6.69 5.88
C LEU A 44 11.07 -5.77 5.22
N ILE A 45 10.79 -4.47 5.23
CA ILE A 45 11.72 -3.44 4.77
C ILE A 45 12.27 -2.64 5.97
N SER A 46 13.56 -2.35 5.94
CA SER A 46 14.21 -1.47 6.90
C SER A 46 14.63 -0.18 6.20
N ILE A 47 13.92 0.91 6.48
CA ILE A 47 14.20 2.23 5.91
C ILE A 47 14.52 3.23 7.01
N ARG A 48 15.48 4.13 6.76
CA ARG A 48 15.80 5.23 7.67
C ARG A 48 14.98 6.46 7.28
N LEU A 49 14.20 6.98 8.22
CA LEU A 49 13.40 8.19 8.05
C LEU A 49 13.77 9.24 9.10
N GLN A 50 13.52 10.51 8.77
CA GLN A 50 13.73 11.61 9.71
C GLN A 50 12.76 11.50 10.89
N LYS A 51 13.25 11.70 12.13
CA LYS A 51 12.42 11.60 13.35
C LYS A 51 11.18 12.51 13.29
N LYS A 52 11.35 13.75 12.78
CA LYS A 52 10.25 14.72 12.63
C LYS A 52 9.14 14.19 11.71
N LEU A 53 9.52 13.54 10.61
CA LEU A 53 8.57 12.93 9.68
C LEU A 53 7.79 11.80 10.36
N ILE A 54 8.48 10.89 11.06
CA ILE A 54 7.83 9.79 11.78
C ILE A 54 6.82 10.32 12.81
N HIS A 55 7.19 11.35 13.57
CA HIS A 55 6.27 11.96 14.55
C HIS A 55 5.04 12.58 13.88
N GLY A 56 5.22 13.32 12.78
CA GLY A 56 4.11 13.90 12.03
C GLY A 56 3.15 12.83 11.50
N LEU A 57 3.68 11.76 10.91
CA LEU A 57 2.88 10.66 10.40
C LEU A 57 2.12 9.92 11.51
N LYS A 58 2.73 9.71 12.68
CA LYS A 58 2.04 9.14 13.84
C LYS A 58 0.91 10.04 14.34
N ALA A 59 1.12 11.35 14.37
CA ALA A 59 0.08 12.29 14.79
C ALA A 59 -1.12 12.29 13.83
N ILE A 60 -0.86 12.23 12.52
CA ILE A 60 -1.90 12.10 11.48
C ILE A 60 -2.66 10.78 11.65
N ALA A 61 -1.96 9.66 11.82
CA ALA A 61 -2.57 8.36 12.02
C ALA A 61 -3.50 8.34 13.25
N ASN A 62 -3.03 8.89 14.37
CA ASN A 62 -3.81 9.03 15.59
C ASN A 62 -5.07 9.90 15.38
N HIS A 63 -4.95 11.01 14.64
CA HIS A 63 -6.10 11.87 14.33
C HIS A 63 -7.19 11.13 13.53
N HIS A 64 -6.78 10.25 12.60
CA HIS A 64 -7.70 9.42 11.82
C HIS A 64 -8.15 8.14 12.55
N GLY A 65 -7.66 7.88 13.77
CA GLY A 65 -7.99 6.67 14.52
C GLY A 65 -7.44 5.38 13.92
N ILE A 66 -6.38 5.47 13.11
CA ILE A 66 -5.72 4.33 12.46
C ILE A 66 -4.28 4.17 12.94
N GLY A 67 -3.76 2.95 12.86
CA GLY A 67 -2.36 2.70 13.18
C GLY A 67 -1.42 3.35 12.15
N TYR A 68 -0.24 3.80 12.62
CA TYR A 68 0.81 4.35 11.75
C TYR A 68 1.24 3.37 10.65
N GLN A 69 1.51 2.11 10.99
CA GLN A 69 1.94 1.11 10.00
C GLN A 69 0.87 0.84 8.93
N PRO A 70 -0.41 0.57 9.28
CA PRO A 70 -1.49 0.48 8.29
C PRO A 70 -1.61 1.71 7.39
N MET A 71 -1.53 2.92 7.98
CA MET A 71 -1.62 4.17 7.23
C MET A 71 -0.48 4.33 6.22
N ILE A 72 0.75 4.01 6.62
CA ILE A 72 1.91 4.11 5.72
C ILE A 72 1.83 3.10 4.59
N ARG A 73 1.35 1.88 4.87
CA ARG A 73 1.12 0.87 3.84
C ARG A 73 0.11 1.37 2.80
N ASP A 74 -1.01 1.93 3.26
CA ASP A 74 -2.03 2.52 2.37
C ASP A 74 -1.45 3.67 1.54
N LEU A 75 -0.72 4.59 2.19
CA LEU A 75 -0.11 5.74 1.51
C LEU A 75 0.84 5.31 0.39
N LEU A 76 1.71 4.33 0.66
CA LEU A 76 2.66 3.80 -0.32
C LEU A 76 1.92 3.12 -1.48
N ASN A 77 0.90 2.31 -1.21
CA ASN A 77 0.08 1.68 -2.25
C ASN A 77 -0.59 2.73 -3.14
N ARG A 78 -1.21 3.75 -2.55
CA ARG A 78 -1.88 4.82 -3.30
C ARG A 78 -0.90 5.62 -4.16
N PHE A 79 0.29 5.89 -3.63
CA PHE A 79 1.34 6.54 -4.38
C PHE A 79 1.76 5.71 -5.61
N VAL A 80 2.07 4.42 -5.43
CA VAL A 80 2.46 3.53 -6.54
C VAL A 80 1.38 3.46 -7.61
N GLN A 81 0.12 3.27 -7.23
CA GLN A 81 -0.99 3.19 -8.18
C GLN A 81 -1.15 4.48 -8.99
N SER A 82 -1.02 5.64 -8.34
CA SER A 82 -1.09 6.95 -8.99
C SER A 82 0.06 7.16 -9.97
N GLU A 83 1.29 6.89 -9.56
CA GLU A 83 2.48 7.08 -10.38
C GLU A 83 2.50 6.14 -11.58
N LEU A 84 2.16 4.86 -11.40
CA LEU A 84 2.07 3.91 -12.51
C LEU A 84 1.04 4.35 -13.54
N LYS A 85 -0.15 4.80 -13.09
CA LYS A 85 -1.18 5.32 -14.00
C LYS A 85 -0.68 6.53 -14.78
N MET A 86 0.02 7.45 -14.12
CA MET A 86 0.57 8.64 -14.76
C MET A 86 1.63 8.28 -15.81
N ILE A 87 2.56 7.38 -15.47
CA ILE A 87 3.60 6.89 -16.37
C ILE A 87 2.98 6.23 -17.60
N LEU A 88 2.03 5.31 -17.40
CA LEU A 88 1.36 4.61 -18.51
C LEU A 88 0.59 5.57 -19.41
N SER A 89 -0.13 6.54 -18.81
CA SER A 89 -0.87 7.55 -19.58
C SER A 89 0.07 8.44 -20.39
N GLN A 90 1.25 8.76 -19.85
CA GLN A 90 2.27 9.51 -20.57
C GLN A 90 2.83 8.71 -21.75
N ARG A 91 3.15 7.44 -21.54
CA ARG A 91 3.62 6.55 -22.61
C ARG A 91 2.59 6.36 -23.71
N LEU A 92 1.32 6.23 -23.37
CA LEU A 92 0.25 6.12 -24.37
C LEU A 92 0.18 7.37 -25.24
N ARG A 93 0.25 8.57 -24.64
CA ARG A 93 0.27 9.83 -25.40
C ARG A 93 1.48 9.96 -26.31
N GLU A 94 2.66 9.48 -25.88
CA GLU A 94 3.86 9.47 -26.71
C GLU A 94 3.67 8.58 -27.95
N ILE A 95 3.11 7.38 -27.77
CA ILE A 95 2.82 6.46 -28.87
C ILE A 95 1.78 7.06 -29.83
N GLU A 96 0.70 7.62 -29.30
CA GLU A 96 -0.36 8.27 -30.12
C GLU A 96 0.20 9.46 -30.92
N ALA A 97 1.11 10.24 -30.34
CA ALA A 97 1.77 11.35 -31.02
C ALA A 97 2.71 10.84 -32.13
N ASP A 98 3.50 9.81 -31.85
CA ASP A 98 4.40 9.18 -32.84
C ASP A 98 3.60 8.55 -34.01
N GLU A 99 2.45 7.94 -33.73
CA GLU A 99 1.55 7.38 -34.76
C GLU A 99 0.93 8.49 -35.61
N GLN A 100 0.45 9.58 -34.99
CA GLN A 100 -0.08 10.73 -35.72
C GLN A 100 0.98 11.41 -36.59
N ASP A 101 2.19 11.60 -36.07
CA ASP A 101 3.29 12.19 -36.83
C ASP A 101 3.67 11.29 -38.03
N ASN A 102 3.74 9.98 -37.85
CA ASN A 102 4.00 9.02 -38.95
C ASN A 102 2.88 8.98 -40.00
N GLU A 103 1.60 9.00 -39.60
CA GLU A 103 0.47 9.03 -40.56
C GLU A 103 0.43 10.35 -41.35
N THR A 104 0.71 11.47 -40.69
CA THR A 104 0.76 12.79 -41.33
C THR A 104 1.92 12.85 -42.33
N GLU A 105 3.12 12.41 -41.93
CA GLU A 105 4.31 12.41 -42.80
C GLU A 105 4.17 11.46 -44.00
N SER A 106 3.51 10.31 -43.83
CA SER A 106 3.24 9.33 -44.90
C SER A 106 2.26 9.84 -45.96
N THR A 107 1.26 10.65 -45.59
CA THR A 107 0.24 11.15 -46.52
C THR A 107 0.61 12.48 -47.19
N VAL A 108 1.58 13.23 -46.67
CA VAL A 108 2.05 14.50 -47.23
C VAL A 108 2.61 14.37 -48.66
N PRO A 109 3.49 13.41 -49.00
CA PRO A 109 4.06 13.28 -50.34
C PRO A 109 3.00 13.00 -51.43
N VAL A 110 1.98 12.22 -51.11
CA VAL A 110 0.89 11.87 -52.05
C VAL A 110 -0.06 13.06 -52.24
N ASN A 111 -0.42 13.75 -51.16
CA ASN A 111 -1.29 14.92 -51.22
C ASN A 111 -0.64 16.09 -51.98
N GLU A 112 0.68 16.28 -51.85
CA GLU A 112 1.40 17.30 -52.60
C GLU A 112 1.45 16.97 -54.11
N PHE A 113 1.66 15.69 -54.46
CA PHE A 113 1.67 15.22 -55.84
C PHE A 113 0.33 15.48 -56.56
N LEU A 114 -0.80 15.18 -55.88
CA LEU A 114 -2.15 15.39 -56.43
C LEU A 114 -2.46 16.87 -56.68
N ARG A 115 -1.95 17.78 -55.85
CA ARG A 115 -2.14 19.24 -56.03
C ARG A 115 -1.34 19.83 -57.18
N ARG A 116 -0.22 19.19 -57.56
CA ARG A 116 0.67 19.69 -58.61
C ARG A 116 0.22 19.30 -60.02
N HIS A 117 -0.68 18.33 -60.14
CA HIS A 117 -1.18 17.80 -61.41
C HIS A 117 -2.69 18.02 -61.63
N ALA A 118 -3.34 18.82 -60.79
CA ALA A 118 -4.70 19.33 -60.98
C ALA A 118 -4.64 20.76 -61.56
#